data_AF-A0A8S1HEH8-F1
#
_entry.id   AF-A0A8S1HEH8-F1
#
_cell.length_a   1.000
_cell.length_b   1.000
_cell.length_c   1.000
_cell.angle_alpha   90.00
_cell.angle_beta   90.00
_cell.angle_gamma   90.00
#
_symmetry.space_group_name_H-M   'P 1'
#
loop_
_entity.id
_entity.type
_entity.pdbx_description
1 polymer ?
#
loop_
_entity_poly.entity_id
_entity_poly.type
_entity_poly.pdbx_seq_one_letter_code
_entity_poly.pdbx_strand_id
1 'polypeptide(L)'
;MSLAGVSDTDMESSSAFSPSEPAVDAAFVSKHNQSAEVYQGFKECADLLLSGKIAQNEQMAFAQKTLGVLEQLLAAFEDEKQHLMSDVLLNWAMKQQKLSIGTLYTQQVHYGQLDLIHLQFEYFGELLQQTLSGLDYLKQYFPNVGFEEEHAKLRNLIHYFLYYSIIVSRQPPSVVVKCGEAENHRRSRFWFNTEIRVLGGKAFGIDSAGDGLKVNCHLITDETAKQLLGNAYLEIFQSEEFCIEPSTAAFQRKENGLKAKFDDMKVAKKVQLRRDSVATKRYCLCYNIQLTTNCGIELVGKKVSLPFAVLVGPKSDVEAKLFLERSFADLVRHPLSDIPTHVSCPEMADALEMKFQAIVETPQKNADSPAIIQPRRFSMQAKQHLVMRLKPNQQGFIPLDNFMKLPVAEEYQQKKTTSAEGEWKLVPFFDWYFKLAEIVNKYLYSMWYDGLLYGFCSKEDAENLLRCIPRSVLLVRFSDIEFAKIKISVKSRSGEIRHHWYEHADLNARSLTSELLSNHKFADVDLIYPDIDLEVALGGRDKPRVLVPRNLQPDEIYFDNQGAATSAF
;
A
#
# COMPACT_ATOMS: atom_id res chain seq x y z
N MET A 1 48.77 -35.54 -30.83
CA MET A 1 48.31 -34.64 -29.74
C MET A 1 47.42 -33.60 -30.41
N SER A 2 46.13 -33.91 -30.66
CA SER A 2 44.96 -33.54 -29.82
C SER A 2 44.95 -32.03 -29.52
N LEU A 3 44.00 -31.20 -29.98
CA LEU A 3 42.55 -31.35 -29.94
C LEU A 3 41.87 -30.63 -31.12
N ALA A 4 40.77 -31.20 -31.60
CA ALA A 4 39.88 -30.65 -32.62
C ALA A 4 38.89 -29.64 -32.02
N GLY A 5 38.60 -28.57 -32.77
CA GLY A 5 37.56 -27.60 -32.45
C GLY A 5 36.17 -28.15 -32.75
N VAL A 6 35.25 -27.91 -31.82
CA VAL A 6 33.81 -28.13 -31.98
C VAL A 6 33.14 -26.76 -31.98
N SER A 7 32.38 -26.51 -33.04
CA SER A 7 31.52 -25.35 -33.23
C SER A 7 30.18 -25.61 -32.53
N ASP A 8 29.87 -24.84 -31.49
CA ASP A 8 28.52 -24.77 -30.93
C ASP A 8 27.73 -23.68 -31.65
N THR A 9 26.69 -24.12 -32.36
CA THR A 9 25.61 -23.31 -32.89
C THR A 9 24.65 -22.98 -31.75
N ASP A 10 24.60 -21.70 -31.34
CA ASP A 10 23.58 -21.19 -30.43
C ASP A 10 22.20 -21.29 -31.08
N MET A 11 21.33 -22.08 -30.44
CA MET A 11 19.93 -22.23 -30.78
C MET A 11 19.15 -21.13 -30.03
N GLU A 12 18.83 -20.04 -30.72
CA GLU A 12 17.98 -18.98 -30.21
C GLU A 12 16.59 -19.54 -29.83
N SER A 13 16.35 -19.64 -28.53
CA SER A 13 15.02 -19.80 -27.93
C SER A 13 14.20 -18.55 -28.27
N SER A 14 13.17 -18.72 -29.10
CA SER A 14 12.21 -17.68 -29.42
C SER A 14 11.39 -17.31 -28.18
N SER A 15 11.81 -16.27 -27.44
CA SER A 15 10.99 -15.67 -26.39
C SER A 15 9.83 -14.89 -27.03
N ALA A 16 8.61 -15.12 -26.55
CA ALA A 16 7.41 -14.44 -27.04
C ALA A 16 7.27 -12.98 -26.53
N PHE A 17 8.32 -12.41 -25.92
CA PHE A 17 8.26 -11.13 -25.22
C PHE A 17 9.13 -10.09 -25.92
N SER A 18 8.49 -9.02 -26.40
CA SER A 18 9.16 -7.86 -27.00
C SER A 18 9.92 -7.04 -25.93
N PRO A 19 10.98 -6.28 -26.29
CA PRO A 19 11.94 -5.71 -25.32
C PRO A 19 11.42 -4.53 -24.48
N SER A 20 10.12 -4.24 -24.53
CA SER A 20 9.50 -3.04 -23.93
C SER A 20 8.50 -3.35 -22.82
N GLU A 21 8.35 -4.61 -22.42
CA GLU A 21 7.45 -4.99 -21.32
C GLU A 21 8.17 -5.03 -19.97
N PRO A 22 7.49 -4.65 -18.86
CA PRO A 22 8.06 -4.73 -17.52
C PRO A 22 8.54 -6.16 -17.26
N ALA A 23 9.78 -6.30 -16.77
CA ALA A 23 10.44 -7.58 -16.55
C ALA A 23 9.51 -8.56 -15.81
N VAL A 24 8.92 -9.49 -16.57
CA VAL A 24 8.01 -10.51 -16.06
C VAL A 24 8.82 -11.44 -15.16
N ASP A 25 8.24 -11.87 -14.04
CA ASP A 25 8.88 -12.79 -13.10
C ASP A 25 9.39 -14.04 -13.85
N ALA A 26 10.70 -14.28 -13.79
CA ALA A 26 11.33 -15.42 -14.47
C ALA A 26 10.79 -16.76 -13.97
N ALA A 27 10.38 -16.84 -12.70
CA ALA A 27 9.76 -18.04 -12.14
C ALA A 27 8.39 -18.30 -12.79
N PHE A 28 7.58 -17.24 -12.97
CA PHE A 28 6.32 -17.32 -13.71
C PHE A 28 6.56 -17.76 -15.15
N VAL A 29 7.49 -17.12 -15.88
CA VAL A 29 7.77 -17.46 -17.29
C VAL A 29 8.15 -18.94 -17.43
N SER A 30 9.02 -19.44 -16.53
CA SER A 30 9.45 -20.84 -16.52
C SER A 30 8.26 -21.80 -16.32
N LYS A 31 7.44 -21.58 -15.29
CA LYS A 31 6.28 -22.43 -14.98
C LYS A 31 5.20 -22.35 -16.07
N HIS A 32 4.91 -21.14 -16.55
CA HIS A 32 3.92 -20.92 -17.60
C HIS A 32 4.33 -21.60 -18.91
N ASN A 33 5.61 -21.52 -19.30
CA ASN A 33 6.11 -22.21 -20.47
C ASN A 33 6.00 -23.74 -20.34
N GLN A 34 6.26 -24.28 -19.15
CA GLN A 34 6.06 -25.71 -18.88
C GLN A 34 4.59 -26.12 -19.05
N SER A 35 3.66 -25.36 -18.46
CA SER A 35 2.22 -25.60 -18.65
C SER A 35 1.80 -25.50 -20.12
N ALA A 36 2.30 -24.49 -20.84
CA ALA A 36 2.00 -24.27 -22.25
C ALA A 36 2.55 -25.40 -23.15
N GLU A 37 3.74 -25.93 -22.86
CA GLU A 37 4.34 -27.06 -23.57
C GLU A 37 3.49 -28.32 -23.41
N VAL A 38 3.11 -28.66 -22.17
CA VAL A 38 2.25 -29.83 -21.91
C VAL A 38 0.86 -29.63 -22.51
N TYR A 39 0.31 -28.40 -22.47
CA TYR A 39 -0.95 -28.05 -23.12
C TYR A 39 -0.89 -28.27 -24.64
N GLN A 40 0.21 -27.90 -25.29
CA GLN A 40 0.38 -28.11 -26.73
C GLN A 40 0.33 -29.60 -27.08
N GLY A 41 0.95 -30.46 -26.26
CA GLY A 41 0.83 -31.92 -26.40
C GLY A 41 -0.59 -32.44 -26.20
N PHE A 42 -1.34 -31.90 -25.22
CA PHE A 42 -2.75 -32.23 -25.02
C PHE A 42 -3.60 -31.82 -26.22
N LYS A 43 -3.41 -30.59 -26.73
CA LYS A 43 -4.13 -30.05 -27.87
C LYS A 43 -3.94 -30.90 -29.12
N GLU A 44 -2.70 -31.29 -29.43
CA GLU A 44 -2.40 -32.17 -30.55
C GLU A 44 -3.11 -33.53 -30.42
N CYS A 45 -3.13 -34.11 -29.22
CA CYS A 45 -3.85 -35.35 -28.97
C CYS A 45 -5.38 -35.16 -29.14
N ALA A 46 -5.93 -34.08 -28.61
CA ALA A 46 -7.35 -33.76 -28.72
C ALA A 46 -7.77 -33.54 -30.18
N ASP A 47 -7.01 -32.76 -30.94
CA ASP A 47 -7.26 -32.49 -32.36
C ASP A 47 -7.19 -33.76 -33.20
N LEU A 48 -6.23 -34.66 -32.94
CA LEU A 48 -6.13 -35.94 -33.64
C LEU A 48 -7.34 -36.85 -33.35
N LEU A 49 -7.78 -36.94 -32.09
CA LEU A 49 -8.99 -37.69 -31.73
C LEU A 49 -10.25 -37.12 -32.39
N LEU A 50 -10.44 -35.80 -32.31
CA LEU A 50 -11.63 -35.13 -32.82
C LEU A 50 -11.67 -35.06 -34.36
N SER A 51 -10.51 -35.06 -35.03
CA SER A 51 -10.43 -35.05 -36.50
C SER A 51 -10.89 -36.34 -37.17
N GLY A 52 -11.08 -37.43 -36.41
CA GLY A 52 -11.46 -38.74 -36.95
C GLY A 52 -10.36 -39.42 -37.78
N LYS A 53 -9.13 -38.92 -37.76
CA LYS A 53 -7.98 -39.50 -38.47
C LYS A 53 -7.46 -40.80 -37.84
N ILE A 54 -7.85 -41.08 -36.59
CA ILE A 54 -7.45 -42.28 -35.85
C ILE A 54 -8.43 -43.41 -36.16
N ALA A 55 -7.90 -44.58 -36.54
CA ALA A 55 -8.68 -45.77 -36.83
C ALA A 55 -9.51 -46.21 -35.61
N GLN A 56 -10.75 -46.65 -35.80
CA GLN A 56 -11.70 -46.96 -34.72
C GLN A 56 -11.16 -47.96 -33.68
N ASN A 57 -10.35 -48.92 -34.10
CA ASN A 57 -9.71 -49.91 -33.23
C ASN A 57 -8.61 -49.32 -32.33
N GLU A 58 -8.03 -48.18 -32.69
CA GLU A 58 -6.95 -47.50 -31.96
C GLU A 58 -7.46 -46.31 -31.12
N GLN A 59 -8.70 -45.85 -31.35
CA GLN A 59 -9.29 -44.70 -30.67
C GLN A 59 -9.28 -44.83 -29.15
N MET A 60 -9.62 -46.01 -28.60
CA MET A 60 -9.62 -46.23 -27.15
C MET A 60 -8.22 -46.15 -26.55
N ALA A 61 -7.21 -46.74 -27.20
CA ALA A 61 -5.82 -46.68 -26.73
C ALA A 61 -5.28 -45.25 -26.80
N PHE A 62 -5.62 -44.51 -27.85
CA PHE A 62 -5.20 -43.12 -28.01
C PHE A 62 -5.93 -42.18 -27.04
N ALA A 63 -7.19 -42.44 -26.73
CA ALA A 63 -7.92 -41.70 -25.71
C ALA A 63 -7.31 -41.90 -24.31
N GLN A 64 -6.87 -43.12 -23.98
CA GLN A 64 -6.11 -43.40 -22.75
C GLN A 64 -4.75 -42.66 -22.72
N LYS A 65 -4.03 -42.61 -23.86
CA LYS A 65 -2.82 -41.78 -23.97
C LYS A 65 -3.12 -40.29 -23.71
N THR A 66 -4.23 -39.80 -24.26
CA THR A 66 -4.65 -38.39 -24.09
C THR A 66 -4.98 -38.08 -22.63
N LEU A 67 -5.61 -39.01 -21.91
CA LEU A 67 -5.81 -38.89 -20.47
C LEU A 67 -4.50 -38.79 -19.70
N GLY A 68 -3.49 -39.61 -20.05
CA GLY A 68 -2.17 -39.51 -19.43
C GLY A 68 -1.46 -38.17 -19.65
N VAL A 69 -1.62 -37.55 -20.83
CA VAL A 69 -1.12 -36.19 -21.09
C VAL A 69 -1.92 -35.15 -20.29
N LEU A 70 -3.23 -35.34 -20.17
CA LEU A 70 -4.10 -34.46 -19.38
C LEU A 70 -3.76 -34.50 -17.88
N GLU A 71 -3.44 -35.67 -17.32
CA GLU A 71 -2.99 -35.79 -15.93
C GLU A 71 -1.70 -34.99 -15.69
N GLN A 72 -0.75 -35.06 -16.62
CA GLN A 72 0.48 -34.26 -16.56
C GLN A 72 0.17 -32.76 -16.67
N LEU A 73 -0.78 -32.39 -17.53
CA LEU A 73 -1.21 -31.00 -17.69
C LEU A 73 -1.84 -30.45 -16.41
N LEU A 74 -2.72 -31.22 -15.75
CA LEU A 74 -3.32 -30.81 -14.49
C LEU A 74 -2.30 -30.67 -13.37
N ALA A 75 -1.28 -31.54 -13.33
CA ALA A 75 -0.18 -31.40 -12.40
C ALA A 75 0.63 -30.11 -12.65
N ALA A 76 0.91 -29.77 -13.91
CA ALA A 76 1.57 -28.52 -14.27
C ALA A 76 0.72 -27.29 -13.90
N PHE A 77 -0.60 -27.33 -14.18
CA PHE A 77 -1.52 -26.27 -13.79
C PHE A 77 -1.62 -26.09 -12.28
N GLU A 78 -1.58 -27.17 -11.49
CA GLU A 78 -1.59 -27.06 -10.03
C GLU A 78 -0.32 -26.36 -9.51
N ASP A 79 0.85 -26.66 -10.09
CA ASP A 79 2.13 -26.03 -9.72
C ASP A 79 2.20 -24.54 -10.12
N GLU A 80 1.70 -24.19 -11.31
CA GLU A 80 1.60 -22.80 -11.75
C GLU A 80 0.58 -22.00 -10.92
N LYS A 81 -0.61 -22.57 -10.69
CA LYS A 81 -1.62 -21.97 -9.79
C LYS A 81 -1.04 -21.74 -8.40
N GLN A 82 -0.32 -22.72 -7.85
CA GLN A 82 0.26 -22.61 -6.52
C GLN A 82 1.27 -21.46 -6.43
N HIS A 83 2.10 -21.29 -7.46
CA HIS A 83 3.01 -20.16 -7.56
C HIS A 83 2.29 -18.81 -7.63
N LEU A 84 1.31 -18.68 -8.53
CA LEU A 84 0.52 -17.45 -8.70
C LEU A 84 -0.23 -17.06 -7.40
N MET A 85 -0.77 -18.04 -6.68
CA MET A 85 -1.54 -17.77 -5.45
C MET A 85 -0.64 -17.53 -4.24
N SER A 86 0.36 -18.39 -4.02
CA SER A 86 1.13 -18.42 -2.78
C SER A 86 2.40 -17.58 -2.82
N ASP A 87 3.04 -17.46 -3.99
CA ASP A 87 4.30 -16.72 -4.12
C ASP A 87 4.08 -15.33 -4.72
N VAL A 88 3.11 -15.16 -5.61
CA VAL A 88 2.86 -13.87 -6.26
C VAL A 88 1.79 -13.08 -5.48
N LEU A 89 0.54 -13.56 -5.48
CA LEU A 89 -0.60 -12.82 -4.96
C LEU A 89 -0.55 -12.68 -3.42
N LEU A 90 -0.20 -13.76 -2.70
CA LEU A 90 -0.08 -13.71 -1.24
C LEU A 90 1.04 -12.75 -0.79
N ASN A 91 2.21 -12.77 -1.44
CA ASN A 91 3.28 -11.82 -1.14
C ASN A 91 2.86 -10.38 -1.44
N TRP A 92 2.12 -10.15 -2.52
CA TRP A 92 1.53 -8.85 -2.80
C TRP A 92 0.56 -8.41 -1.69
N ALA A 93 -0.32 -9.30 -1.21
CA ALA A 93 -1.27 -9.01 -0.15
C ALA A 93 -0.58 -8.73 1.20
N MET A 94 0.44 -9.50 1.56
CA MET A 94 1.26 -9.27 2.76
C MET A 94 1.95 -7.90 2.72
N LYS A 95 2.51 -7.52 1.56
CA LYS A 95 3.06 -6.17 1.36
C LYS A 95 1.98 -5.09 1.46
N GLN A 96 0.80 -5.31 0.87
CA GLN A 96 -0.34 -4.37 0.96
C GLN A 96 -0.70 -4.06 2.43
N GLN A 97 -0.71 -5.08 3.31
CA GLN A 97 -0.94 -4.89 4.73
C GLN A 97 0.10 -3.95 5.35
N LYS A 98 1.40 -4.25 5.17
CA LYS A 98 2.50 -3.45 5.74
C LYS A 98 2.51 -2.02 5.22
N LEU A 99 2.18 -1.82 3.94
CA LEU A 99 2.14 -0.49 3.31
C LEU A 99 0.89 0.32 3.68
N SER A 100 -0.13 -0.28 4.31
CA SER A 100 -1.35 0.43 4.73
C SER A 100 -1.11 1.52 5.78
N ILE A 101 0.05 1.53 6.44
CA ILE A 101 0.49 2.58 7.37
C ILE A 101 1.36 3.67 6.70
N GLY A 102 1.75 3.48 5.44
CA GLY A 102 2.61 4.37 4.68
C GLY A 102 1.82 5.41 3.88
N THR A 103 2.55 6.20 3.08
CA THR A 103 1.98 7.27 2.27
C THR A 103 1.12 6.75 1.12
N LEU A 104 0.23 7.60 0.59
CA LEU A 104 -0.58 7.25 -0.59
C LEU A 104 0.27 6.96 -1.82
N TYR A 105 1.38 7.69 -1.99
CA TYR A 105 2.37 7.39 -3.03
C TYR A 105 2.89 5.94 -2.91
N THR A 106 3.32 5.55 -1.72
CA THR A 106 3.88 4.20 -1.49
C THR A 106 2.84 3.11 -1.75
N GLN A 107 1.61 3.34 -1.29
CA GLN A 107 0.49 2.44 -1.54
C GLN A 107 0.12 2.36 -3.03
N GLN A 108 0.18 3.48 -3.77
CA GLN A 108 -0.13 3.53 -5.20
C GLN A 108 0.93 2.83 -6.05
N VAL A 109 2.22 2.98 -5.73
CA VAL A 109 3.30 2.25 -6.40
C VAL A 109 3.09 0.74 -6.24
N HIS A 110 2.72 0.28 -5.04
CA HIS A 110 2.41 -1.13 -4.79
C HIS A 110 1.13 -1.60 -5.48
N TYR A 111 0.10 -0.76 -5.51
CA TYR A 111 -1.14 -1.04 -6.25
C TYR A 111 -0.88 -1.23 -7.74
N GLY A 112 0.04 -0.45 -8.34
CA GLY A 112 0.42 -0.58 -9.75
C GLY A 112 1.00 -1.95 -10.12
N GLN A 113 1.60 -2.67 -9.16
CA GLN A 113 2.11 -4.03 -9.40
C GLN A 113 0.99 -5.02 -9.75
N LEU A 114 -0.27 -4.75 -9.37
CA LEU A 114 -1.40 -5.59 -9.73
C LEU A 114 -1.65 -5.67 -11.23
N ASP A 115 -1.17 -4.71 -12.03
CA ASP A 115 -1.36 -4.77 -13.48
C ASP A 115 -0.50 -5.86 -14.12
N LEU A 116 0.74 -6.06 -13.63
CA LEU A 116 1.57 -7.19 -14.04
C LEU A 116 1.00 -8.52 -13.51
N ILE A 117 0.57 -8.57 -12.25
CA ILE A 117 -0.04 -9.78 -11.67
C ILE A 117 -1.32 -10.14 -12.43
N HIS A 118 -2.14 -9.15 -12.81
CA HIS A 118 -3.33 -9.36 -13.61
C HIS A 118 -2.98 -10.00 -14.96
N LEU A 119 -1.94 -9.52 -15.65
CA LEU A 119 -1.49 -10.10 -16.91
C LEU A 119 -1.05 -11.56 -16.76
N GLN A 120 -0.29 -11.89 -15.71
CA GLN A 120 0.10 -13.28 -15.40
C GLN A 120 -1.13 -14.18 -15.19
N PHE A 121 -2.13 -13.67 -14.49
CA PHE A 121 -3.39 -14.39 -14.26
C PHE A 121 -4.21 -14.54 -15.54
N GLU A 122 -4.18 -13.58 -16.46
CA GLU A 122 -4.84 -13.69 -17.76
C GLU A 122 -4.20 -14.79 -18.62
N TYR A 123 -2.88 -14.84 -18.74
CA TYR A 123 -2.19 -15.90 -19.48
C TYR A 123 -2.51 -17.31 -18.94
N PHE A 124 -2.46 -17.48 -17.63
CA PHE A 124 -2.84 -18.77 -17.02
C PHE A 124 -4.33 -19.07 -17.21
N GLY A 125 -5.20 -18.06 -17.06
CA GLY A 125 -6.64 -18.18 -17.29
C GLY A 125 -6.99 -18.60 -18.72
N GLU A 126 -6.27 -18.12 -19.72
CA GLU A 126 -6.42 -18.51 -21.13
C GLU A 126 -6.10 -20.00 -21.35
N LEU A 127 -4.99 -20.50 -20.82
CA LEU A 127 -4.64 -21.93 -20.91
C LEU A 127 -5.70 -22.83 -20.23
N LEU A 128 -6.17 -22.43 -19.05
CA LEU A 128 -7.22 -23.15 -18.34
C LEU A 128 -8.53 -23.21 -19.15
N GLN A 129 -8.94 -22.09 -19.73
CA GLN A 129 -10.18 -21.99 -20.50
C GLN A 129 -10.10 -22.80 -21.80
N GLN A 130 -8.97 -22.73 -22.51
CA GLN A 130 -8.74 -23.49 -23.73
C GLN A 130 -8.76 -25.00 -23.45
N THR A 131 -8.12 -25.42 -22.35
CA THR A 131 -8.13 -26.84 -21.91
C THR A 131 -9.55 -27.29 -21.55
N LEU A 132 -10.30 -26.49 -20.79
CA LEU A 132 -11.69 -26.80 -20.43
C LEU A 132 -12.57 -26.97 -21.68
N SER A 133 -12.44 -26.07 -22.65
CA SER A 133 -13.17 -26.14 -23.92
C SER A 133 -12.82 -27.42 -24.69
N GLY A 134 -11.54 -27.78 -24.78
CA GLY A 134 -11.10 -29.03 -25.40
C GLY A 134 -11.69 -30.27 -24.72
N LEU A 135 -11.74 -30.29 -23.38
CA LEU A 135 -12.34 -31.38 -22.62
C LEU A 135 -13.85 -31.47 -22.77
N ASP A 136 -14.55 -30.34 -22.92
CA ASP A 136 -16.00 -30.38 -23.18
C ASP A 136 -16.31 -31.12 -24.48
N TYR A 137 -15.54 -30.89 -25.55
CA TYR A 137 -15.66 -31.67 -26.78
C TYR A 137 -15.30 -33.14 -26.57
N LEU A 138 -14.15 -33.44 -25.95
CA LEU A 138 -13.72 -34.84 -25.75
C LEU A 138 -14.72 -35.65 -24.93
N LYS A 139 -15.29 -35.07 -23.87
CA LYS A 139 -16.36 -35.68 -23.06
C LYS A 139 -17.63 -35.93 -23.86
N GLN A 140 -17.99 -35.02 -24.78
CA GLN A 140 -19.18 -35.18 -25.62
C GLN A 140 -19.01 -36.30 -26.66
N TYR A 141 -17.85 -36.41 -27.28
CA TYR A 141 -17.59 -37.38 -28.36
C TYR A 141 -17.09 -38.74 -27.87
N PHE A 142 -16.44 -38.80 -26.71
CA PHE A 142 -15.87 -40.03 -26.12
C PHE A 142 -16.35 -40.24 -24.67
N PRO A 143 -17.65 -40.53 -24.47
CA PRO A 143 -18.21 -40.71 -23.14
C PRO A 143 -17.69 -41.98 -22.45
N ASN A 144 -17.58 -41.96 -21.12
CA ASN A 144 -17.15 -43.08 -20.26
C ASN A 144 -15.69 -43.54 -20.45
N VAL A 145 -14.83 -42.71 -21.05
CA VAL A 145 -13.39 -43.01 -21.17
C VAL A 145 -12.61 -42.54 -19.95
N GLY A 146 -13.15 -41.57 -19.19
CA GLY A 146 -12.53 -40.94 -18.01
C GLY A 146 -12.42 -39.42 -18.10
N PHE A 147 -12.73 -38.82 -19.26
CA PHE A 147 -12.68 -37.37 -19.46
C PHE A 147 -13.64 -36.60 -18.53
N GLU A 148 -14.74 -37.22 -18.09
CA GLU A 148 -15.69 -36.67 -17.14
C GLU A 148 -15.06 -36.35 -15.78
N GLU A 149 -14.22 -37.26 -15.27
CA GLU A 149 -13.53 -37.11 -13.98
C GLU A 149 -12.48 -35.99 -14.05
N GLU A 150 -11.68 -35.98 -15.11
CA GLU A 150 -10.65 -34.96 -15.33
C GLU A 150 -11.26 -33.57 -15.59
N HIS A 151 -12.37 -33.52 -16.33
CA HIS A 151 -13.14 -32.28 -16.50
C HIS A 151 -13.64 -31.74 -15.15
N ALA A 152 -14.11 -32.61 -14.24
CA ALA A 152 -14.53 -32.18 -12.90
C ALA A 152 -13.35 -31.66 -12.06
N LYS A 153 -12.18 -32.30 -12.13
CA LYS A 153 -10.95 -31.83 -11.48
C LYS A 153 -10.53 -30.46 -12.01
N LEU A 154 -10.48 -30.28 -13.33
CA LEU A 154 -10.15 -28.99 -13.94
C LEU A 154 -11.15 -27.90 -13.56
N ARG A 155 -12.46 -28.20 -13.57
CA ARG A 155 -13.49 -27.24 -13.17
C ARG A 155 -13.33 -26.79 -11.72
N ASN A 156 -12.95 -27.69 -10.81
CA ASN A 156 -12.64 -27.35 -9.42
C ASN A 156 -11.40 -26.47 -9.31
N LEU A 157 -10.34 -26.77 -10.06
CA LEU A 157 -9.13 -25.95 -10.13
C LEU A 157 -9.46 -24.54 -10.62
N ILE A 158 -10.24 -24.41 -11.69
CA ILE A 158 -10.68 -23.12 -12.25
C ILE A 158 -11.53 -22.35 -11.25
N HIS A 159 -12.49 -23.01 -10.59
CA HIS A 159 -13.31 -22.35 -9.56
C HIS A 159 -12.42 -21.80 -8.45
N TYR A 160 -11.48 -22.59 -7.93
CA TYR A 160 -10.53 -22.14 -6.92
C TYR A 160 -9.71 -20.94 -7.42
N PHE A 161 -9.07 -21.07 -8.58
CA PHE A 161 -8.26 -20.01 -9.19
C PHE A 161 -9.04 -18.69 -9.30
N LEU A 162 -10.23 -18.73 -9.90
CA LEU A 162 -11.07 -17.55 -10.12
C LEU A 162 -11.60 -16.97 -8.81
N TYR A 163 -12.04 -17.80 -7.86
CA TYR A 163 -12.55 -17.29 -6.58
C TYR A 163 -11.46 -16.56 -5.79
N TYR A 164 -10.24 -17.08 -5.75
CA TYR A 164 -9.12 -16.45 -5.04
C TYR A 164 -8.51 -15.26 -5.80
N SER A 165 -8.72 -15.16 -7.11
CA SER A 165 -8.37 -13.97 -7.91
C SER A 165 -9.15 -12.71 -7.54
N ILE A 166 -10.30 -12.86 -6.87
CA ILE A 166 -11.13 -11.74 -6.41
C ILE A 166 -10.55 -11.23 -5.09
N ILE A 167 -10.02 -10.00 -5.11
CA ILE A 167 -9.26 -9.42 -4.00
C ILE A 167 -9.78 -8.04 -3.58
N VAL A 168 -9.50 -7.68 -2.32
CA VAL A 168 -9.62 -6.30 -1.84
C VAL A 168 -8.35 -5.55 -2.25
N SER A 169 -8.37 -4.93 -3.43
CA SER A 169 -7.19 -4.27 -4.02
C SER A 169 -6.84 -2.94 -3.35
N ARG A 170 -7.83 -2.28 -2.71
CA ARG A 170 -7.62 -1.12 -1.82
C ARG A 170 -8.31 -1.36 -0.48
N GLN A 171 -7.51 -1.37 0.59
CA GLN A 171 -7.96 -1.63 1.95
C GLN A 171 -8.47 -0.36 2.62
N PRO A 172 -9.41 -0.46 3.59
CA PRO A 172 -9.73 0.66 4.46
C PRO A 172 -8.50 1.05 5.31
N PRO A 173 -8.39 2.33 5.71
CA PRO A 173 -7.32 2.78 6.59
C PRO A 173 -7.41 2.05 7.95
N SER A 174 -6.28 1.96 8.67
CA SER A 174 -6.25 1.30 9.98
C SER A 174 -7.11 1.98 11.05
N VAL A 175 -7.36 3.28 10.87
CA VAL A 175 -8.19 4.12 11.73
C VAL A 175 -9.13 4.94 10.87
N VAL A 176 -10.42 4.90 11.19
CA VAL A 176 -11.45 5.76 10.63
C VAL A 176 -12.02 6.62 11.75
N VAL A 177 -12.14 7.92 11.54
CA VAL A 177 -12.82 8.82 12.48
C VAL A 177 -14.28 8.91 12.05
N LYS A 178 -15.22 8.61 12.95
CA LYS A 178 -16.64 8.62 12.60
C LYS A 178 -17.11 10.01 12.17
N CYS A 179 -18.13 10.04 11.30
CA CYS A 179 -18.83 11.27 10.94
C CYS A 179 -19.62 11.82 12.15
N GLY A 180 -19.45 13.11 12.48
CA GLY A 180 -20.05 13.82 13.63
C GLY A 180 -19.43 15.22 13.82
N GLU A 181 -19.52 15.83 15.02
CA GLU A 181 -18.92 17.16 15.36
C GLU A 181 -17.40 17.28 15.14
N ALA A 182 -16.74 16.17 14.78
CA ALA A 182 -15.32 16.12 14.50
C ALA A 182 -14.93 16.80 13.17
N GLU A 183 -15.87 17.27 12.34
CA GLU A 183 -15.61 17.93 11.02
C GLU A 183 -14.48 18.97 11.06
N ASN A 184 -14.31 19.62 12.21
CA ASN A 184 -13.30 20.65 12.44
C ASN A 184 -11.92 20.13 12.89
N HIS A 185 -11.74 18.81 13.05
CA HIS A 185 -10.48 18.22 13.49
C HIS A 185 -9.54 17.97 12.31
N ARG A 186 -8.33 18.53 12.37
CA ARG A 186 -7.32 18.45 11.29
C ARG A 186 -6.85 17.04 10.92
N ARG A 187 -7.13 16.02 11.75
CA ARG A 187 -6.76 14.61 11.48
C ARG A 187 -7.92 13.74 10.99
N SER A 188 -9.09 14.32 10.79
CA SER A 188 -10.27 13.52 10.53
C SER A 188 -10.23 12.89 9.13
N ARG A 189 -9.91 11.61 9.08
CA ARG A 189 -10.09 10.74 7.92
C ARG A 189 -11.52 10.23 7.90
N PHE A 190 -12.44 11.10 7.50
CA PHE A 190 -13.87 10.77 7.44
C PHE A 190 -14.20 9.90 6.24
N TRP A 191 -13.61 10.27 5.11
CA TRP A 191 -13.78 9.60 3.83
C TRP A 191 -12.57 8.74 3.54
N PHE A 192 -12.84 7.56 3.02
CA PHE A 192 -11.83 6.66 2.50
C PHE A 192 -12.41 5.89 1.33
N ASN A 193 -11.54 5.34 0.49
CA ASN A 193 -11.98 4.58 -0.67
C ASN A 193 -11.48 3.14 -0.54
N THR A 194 -12.29 2.19 -0.97
CA THR A 194 -11.90 0.79 -1.11
C THR A 194 -12.21 0.29 -2.51
N GLU A 195 -11.62 -0.85 -2.87
CA GLU A 195 -11.79 -1.42 -4.20
C GLU A 195 -11.75 -2.94 -4.12
N ILE A 196 -12.68 -3.58 -4.82
CA ILE A 196 -12.62 -4.98 -5.19
C ILE A 196 -12.15 -5.08 -6.64
N ARG A 197 -11.19 -5.98 -6.90
CA ARG A 197 -10.66 -6.26 -8.23
C ARG A 197 -10.70 -7.76 -8.50
N VAL A 198 -11.01 -8.12 -9.74
CA VAL A 198 -10.92 -9.49 -10.27
C VAL A 198 -9.67 -9.59 -11.15
N LEU A 199 -8.92 -10.69 -11.04
CA LEU A 199 -7.70 -10.94 -11.82
C LEU A 199 -7.91 -12.17 -12.72
N GLY A 200 -7.47 -12.18 -13.99
CA GLY A 200 -7.57 -13.37 -14.84
C GLY A 200 -9.01 -13.75 -15.25
N GLY A 201 -9.92 -12.78 -15.29
CA GLY A 201 -11.35 -13.01 -15.48
C GLY A 201 -11.82 -12.98 -16.94
N LYS A 202 -11.01 -12.43 -17.84
CA LYS A 202 -11.43 -12.12 -19.22
C LYS A 202 -11.72 -13.39 -20.03
N ALA A 203 -10.85 -14.39 -19.97
CA ALA A 203 -11.00 -15.65 -20.71
C ALA A 203 -12.33 -16.36 -20.37
N PHE A 204 -12.79 -16.25 -19.13
CA PHE A 204 -14.04 -16.84 -18.63
C PHE A 204 -15.27 -15.94 -18.79
N GLY A 205 -15.14 -14.81 -19.50
CA GLY A 205 -16.21 -13.86 -19.75
C GLY A 205 -16.68 -13.07 -18.53
N ILE A 206 -15.95 -13.13 -17.39
CA ILE A 206 -16.34 -12.46 -16.14
C ILE A 206 -16.39 -10.94 -16.34
N ASP A 207 -15.44 -10.38 -17.09
CA ASP A 207 -15.38 -8.94 -17.34
C ASP A 207 -16.63 -8.40 -18.04
N SER A 208 -17.19 -9.17 -18.99
CA SER A 208 -18.37 -8.77 -19.75
C SER A 208 -19.66 -9.09 -18.99
N ALA A 209 -19.75 -10.28 -18.39
CA ALA A 209 -20.94 -10.69 -17.63
C ALA A 209 -21.08 -9.96 -16.29
N GLY A 210 -19.96 -9.53 -15.72
CA GLY A 210 -19.89 -8.86 -14.43
C GLY A 210 -20.08 -7.34 -14.48
N ASP A 211 -19.99 -6.72 -15.66
CA ASP A 211 -20.12 -5.28 -15.81
C ASP A 211 -21.50 -4.79 -15.35
N GLY A 212 -21.52 -3.79 -14.46
CA GLY A 212 -22.75 -3.29 -13.84
C GLY A 212 -23.31 -4.12 -12.68
N LEU A 213 -22.77 -5.30 -12.38
CA LEU A 213 -23.22 -6.10 -11.22
C LEU A 213 -22.88 -5.41 -9.90
N LYS A 214 -23.83 -5.41 -8.97
CA LYS A 214 -23.68 -4.75 -7.67
C LYS A 214 -22.95 -5.63 -6.67
N VAL A 215 -22.00 -5.04 -5.96
CA VAL A 215 -21.32 -5.59 -4.79
C VAL A 215 -21.85 -4.89 -3.55
N ASN A 216 -22.35 -5.67 -2.59
CA ASN A 216 -22.79 -5.15 -1.31
C ASN A 216 -21.63 -5.19 -0.30
N CYS A 217 -21.46 -4.12 0.47
CA CYS A 217 -20.46 -3.96 1.50
C CYS A 217 -21.14 -3.77 2.85
N HIS A 218 -20.72 -4.57 3.83
CA HIS A 218 -21.26 -4.59 5.19
C HIS A 218 -20.16 -4.32 6.20
N LEU A 219 -20.45 -3.46 7.19
CA LEU A 219 -19.57 -3.26 8.33
C LEU A 219 -19.84 -4.34 9.39
N ILE A 220 -18.84 -5.17 9.66
CA ILE A 220 -18.94 -6.30 10.60
C ILE A 220 -17.94 -6.13 11.76
N THR A 221 -18.19 -6.77 12.89
CA THR A 221 -17.23 -6.81 14.01
C THR A 221 -16.18 -7.89 13.78
N ASP A 222 -15.12 -7.89 14.60
CA ASP A 222 -14.14 -8.97 14.55
C ASP A 222 -14.78 -10.32 14.88
N GLU A 223 -15.72 -10.40 15.83
CA GLU A 223 -16.40 -11.65 16.17
C GLU A 223 -17.14 -12.25 14.96
N THR A 224 -17.90 -11.42 14.23
CA THR A 224 -18.55 -11.86 12.99
C THR A 224 -17.52 -12.26 11.94
N ALA A 225 -16.40 -11.54 11.83
CA ALA A 225 -15.33 -11.93 10.93
C ALA A 225 -14.71 -13.29 11.31
N LYS A 226 -14.53 -13.58 12.62
CA LYS A 226 -14.05 -14.90 13.11
C LYS A 226 -15.00 -16.01 12.68
N GLN A 227 -16.31 -15.78 12.81
CA GLN A 227 -17.32 -16.76 12.41
C GLN A 227 -17.31 -17.01 10.90
N LEU A 228 -17.19 -15.96 10.09
CA LEU A 228 -17.14 -16.07 8.62
C LEU A 228 -15.87 -16.76 8.11
N LEU A 229 -14.76 -16.70 8.85
CA LEU A 229 -13.55 -17.47 8.55
C LEU A 229 -13.76 -18.97 8.77
N GLY A 230 -14.54 -19.35 9.79
CA GLY A 230 -14.90 -20.75 10.04
C GLY A 230 -15.97 -21.28 9.08
N ASN A 231 -16.91 -20.42 8.66
CA ASN A 231 -17.95 -20.78 7.70
C ASN A 231 -18.43 -19.56 6.88
N ALA A 232 -18.02 -19.50 5.62
CA ALA A 232 -18.36 -18.41 4.70
C ALA A 232 -19.86 -18.34 4.34
N TYR A 233 -20.63 -19.41 4.57
CA TYR A 233 -22.07 -19.46 4.26
C TYR A 233 -22.95 -18.82 5.35
N LEU A 234 -22.41 -18.50 6.52
CA LEU A 234 -23.18 -17.86 7.60
C LEU A 234 -23.72 -16.50 7.17
N GLU A 235 -24.91 -16.13 7.67
CA GLU A 235 -25.47 -14.81 7.43
C GLU A 235 -24.58 -13.69 7.97
N ILE A 236 -24.61 -12.55 7.30
CA ILE A 236 -23.80 -11.40 7.69
C ILE A 236 -24.54 -10.64 8.79
N PHE A 237 -24.01 -10.72 10.01
CA PHE A 237 -24.45 -9.88 11.12
C PHE A 237 -23.74 -8.52 11.04
N GLN A 238 -24.50 -7.48 10.69
CA GLN A 238 -23.96 -6.12 10.63
C GLN A 238 -23.74 -5.54 12.03
N SER A 239 -22.82 -4.60 12.13
CA SER A 239 -22.69 -3.78 13.34
C SER A 239 -24.02 -3.12 13.71
N GLU A 240 -24.39 -3.24 14.99
CA GLU A 240 -25.55 -2.55 15.57
C GLU A 240 -25.29 -1.05 15.79
N GLU A 241 -24.02 -0.69 15.98
CA GLU A 241 -23.59 0.66 16.35
C GLU A 241 -23.39 1.57 15.12
N PHE A 242 -22.92 0.99 14.02
CA PHE A 242 -22.46 1.71 12.85
C PHE A 242 -22.95 1.10 11.53
N CYS A 243 -23.05 1.93 10.50
CA CYS A 243 -23.19 1.53 9.10
C CYS A 243 -22.06 2.12 8.26
N ILE A 244 -21.88 1.55 7.08
CA ILE A 244 -20.98 2.04 6.05
C ILE A 244 -21.78 2.63 4.89
N GLU A 245 -21.40 3.81 4.44
CA GLU A 245 -22.03 4.53 3.33
C GLU A 245 -20.94 4.95 2.33
N PRO A 246 -21.07 4.68 1.02
CA PRO A 246 -22.10 3.84 0.41
C PRO A 246 -21.91 2.35 0.77
N SER A 247 -23.02 1.64 0.92
CA SER A 247 -23.02 0.20 1.19
C SER A 247 -22.98 -0.65 -0.08
N THR A 248 -22.98 -0.04 -1.27
CA THR A 248 -22.99 -0.75 -2.56
C THR A 248 -22.14 -0.04 -3.59
N ALA A 249 -21.44 -0.80 -4.41
CA ALA A 249 -20.80 -0.32 -5.63
C ALA A 249 -21.11 -1.26 -6.79
N ALA A 250 -20.96 -0.79 -8.03
CA ALA A 250 -21.08 -1.65 -9.21
C ALA A 250 -19.68 -2.01 -9.73
N PHE A 251 -19.54 -3.25 -10.21
CA PHE A 251 -18.41 -3.62 -11.03
C PHE A 251 -18.41 -2.82 -12.33
N GLN A 252 -17.24 -2.39 -12.74
CA GLN A 252 -16.98 -1.67 -13.98
C GLN A 252 -15.86 -2.37 -14.73
N ARG A 253 -16.12 -2.70 -15.99
CA ARG A 253 -15.10 -3.23 -16.88
C ARG A 253 -14.09 -2.15 -17.25
N LYS A 254 -12.80 -2.45 -17.09
CA LYS A 254 -11.68 -1.61 -17.55
C LYS A 254 -10.67 -2.45 -18.31
N GLU A 255 -9.69 -1.81 -18.94
CA GLU A 255 -8.62 -2.51 -19.68
C GLU A 255 -7.84 -3.50 -18.81
N ASN A 256 -7.72 -3.22 -17.51
CA ASN A 256 -6.99 -4.04 -16.55
C ASN A 256 -7.90 -4.87 -15.62
N GLY A 257 -9.02 -5.34 -16.17
CA GLY A 257 -9.97 -6.25 -15.52
C GLY A 257 -11.17 -5.57 -14.88
N LEU A 258 -12.00 -6.38 -14.22
CA LEU A 258 -13.24 -5.96 -13.55
C LEU A 258 -12.97 -5.37 -12.16
N LYS A 259 -13.52 -4.18 -11.87
CA LYS A 259 -13.31 -3.47 -10.60
C LYS A 259 -14.59 -2.87 -10.04
N ALA A 260 -14.83 -3.01 -8.74
CA ALA A 260 -15.87 -2.29 -8.01
C ALA A 260 -15.21 -1.31 -7.03
N LYS A 261 -15.34 -0.01 -7.32
CA LYS A 261 -14.81 1.06 -6.47
C LYS A 261 -15.87 1.58 -5.54
N PHE A 262 -15.53 1.64 -4.26
CA PHE A 262 -16.32 2.31 -3.24
C PHE A 262 -15.60 3.62 -2.92
N ASP A 263 -16.04 4.70 -3.54
CA ASP A 263 -15.47 6.03 -3.33
C ASP A 263 -16.26 6.79 -2.26
N ASP A 264 -15.58 7.71 -1.57
CA ASP A 264 -16.14 8.56 -0.52
C ASP A 264 -16.86 7.78 0.59
N MET A 265 -16.31 6.63 0.96
CA MET A 265 -16.87 5.81 2.04
C MET A 265 -16.70 6.48 3.38
N LYS A 266 -17.74 6.42 4.22
CA LYS A 266 -17.72 6.93 5.59
C LYS A 266 -18.44 5.98 6.54
N VAL A 267 -17.98 5.97 7.79
CA VAL A 267 -18.67 5.27 8.88
C VAL A 267 -19.70 6.21 9.50
N ALA A 268 -20.97 5.83 9.36
CA ALA A 268 -22.12 6.53 9.91
C ALA A 268 -22.68 5.81 11.14
N LYS A 269 -23.35 6.55 12.01
CA LYS A 269 -23.85 6.06 13.31
C LYS A 269 -25.29 5.58 13.16
N LYS A 270 -25.61 4.37 13.64
CA LYS A 270 -26.99 3.84 13.69
C LYS A 270 -27.75 4.26 14.95
N VAL A 271 -27.06 4.31 16.11
CA VAL A 271 -27.67 4.54 17.43
C VAL A 271 -26.88 5.53 18.27
N GLN A 272 -27.47 6.16 19.29
CA GLN A 272 -26.77 7.13 20.15
C GLN A 272 -25.71 6.44 21.05
N LEU A 273 -24.42 6.67 20.77
CA LEU A 273 -23.29 6.03 21.47
C LEU A 273 -22.84 6.78 22.73
N ARG A 274 -22.45 6.04 23.78
CA ARG A 274 -21.71 6.57 24.96
C ARG A 274 -20.25 6.84 24.58
N ARG A 275 -19.63 7.92 25.09
CA ARG A 275 -18.28 8.39 24.67
C ARG A 275 -17.15 7.36 24.84
N ASP A 276 -17.26 6.47 25.82
CA ASP A 276 -16.13 5.62 26.24
C ASP A 276 -16.09 4.23 25.59
N SER A 277 -17.09 3.86 24.78
CA SER A 277 -17.35 2.45 24.44
C SER A 277 -16.78 1.94 23.10
N VAL A 278 -16.18 2.81 22.27
CA VAL A 278 -15.96 2.49 20.84
C VAL A 278 -14.50 2.12 20.50
N ALA A 279 -13.53 2.61 21.28
CA ALA A 279 -12.12 2.59 20.88
C ALA A 279 -11.44 1.20 20.92
N THR A 280 -12.05 0.23 21.60
CA THR A 280 -11.48 -1.11 21.79
C THR A 280 -11.92 -2.11 20.74
N LYS A 281 -13.05 -1.88 20.07
CA LYS A 281 -13.58 -2.80 19.05
C LYS A 281 -12.80 -2.72 17.74
N ARG A 282 -12.79 -3.83 17.00
CA ARG A 282 -12.25 -3.94 15.66
C ARG A 282 -13.38 -4.21 14.69
N TYR A 283 -13.28 -3.63 13.50
CA TYR A 283 -14.26 -3.75 12.45
C TYR A 283 -13.60 -4.19 11.15
N CYS A 284 -14.34 -4.92 10.33
CA CYS A 284 -13.95 -5.25 8.97
C CYS A 284 -15.06 -4.86 8.00
N LEU A 285 -14.69 -4.65 6.74
CA LEU A 285 -15.65 -4.57 5.64
C LEU A 285 -15.80 -5.96 5.03
N CYS A 286 -17.04 -6.42 4.91
CA CYS A 286 -17.40 -7.67 4.26
C CYS A 286 -18.11 -7.37 2.95
N TYR A 287 -17.50 -7.79 1.85
CA TYR A 287 -18.00 -7.63 0.50
C TYR A 287 -18.66 -8.92 0.06
N ASN A 288 -19.94 -8.86 -0.27
CA ASN A 288 -20.69 -9.98 -0.82
C ASN A 288 -20.53 -10.00 -2.34
N ILE A 289 -19.98 -11.08 -2.88
CA ILE A 289 -19.63 -11.23 -4.28
C ILE A 289 -20.46 -12.35 -4.90
N GLN A 290 -21.05 -12.07 -6.05
CA GLN A 290 -21.78 -13.03 -6.87
C GLN A 290 -21.46 -12.73 -8.34
N LEU A 291 -20.65 -13.58 -8.95
CA LEU A 291 -20.28 -13.51 -10.36
C LEU A 291 -20.52 -14.88 -11.02
N THR A 292 -20.74 -14.91 -12.32
CA THR A 292 -20.92 -16.16 -13.08
C THR A 292 -20.08 -16.11 -14.35
N THR A 293 -19.40 -17.22 -14.65
CA THR A 293 -18.60 -17.36 -15.87
C THR A 293 -19.45 -17.79 -17.06
N ASN A 294 -18.93 -17.62 -18.27
CA ASN A 294 -19.56 -18.14 -19.50
C ASN A 294 -19.68 -19.68 -19.54
N CYS A 295 -18.82 -20.40 -18.81
CA CYS A 295 -18.87 -21.85 -18.64
C CYS A 295 -19.71 -22.31 -17.42
N GLY A 296 -20.55 -21.43 -16.88
CA GLY A 296 -21.51 -21.75 -15.82
C GLY A 296 -20.88 -22.05 -14.46
N ILE A 297 -19.66 -21.55 -14.18
CA ILE A 297 -19.08 -21.57 -12.83
C ILE A 297 -19.61 -20.35 -12.08
N GLU A 298 -20.22 -20.57 -10.92
CA GLU A 298 -20.68 -19.50 -10.04
C GLU A 298 -19.63 -19.19 -8.98
N LEU A 299 -19.23 -17.92 -8.91
CA LEU A 299 -18.29 -17.39 -7.93
C LEU A 299 -19.09 -16.62 -6.87
N VAL A 300 -19.65 -17.36 -5.92
CA VAL A 300 -20.45 -16.81 -4.82
C VAL A 300 -19.65 -16.89 -3.53
N GLY A 301 -19.50 -15.77 -2.84
CA GLY A 301 -18.86 -15.77 -1.54
C GLY A 301 -18.60 -14.38 -0.99
N LYS A 302 -17.76 -14.33 0.05
CA LYS A 302 -17.49 -13.12 0.81
C LYS A 302 -16.00 -12.82 0.84
N LYS A 303 -15.65 -11.55 0.67
CA LYS A 303 -14.29 -11.05 0.86
C LYS A 303 -14.27 -10.10 2.05
N VAL A 304 -13.27 -10.24 2.92
CA VAL A 304 -13.17 -9.47 4.16
C VAL A 304 -11.92 -8.60 4.10
N SER A 305 -12.06 -7.32 4.45
CA SER A 305 -10.93 -6.39 4.53
C SER A 305 -10.03 -6.68 5.73
N LEU A 306 -8.87 -6.04 5.75
CA LEU A 306 -8.07 -5.94 6.98
C LEU A 306 -8.86 -5.20 8.09
N PRO A 307 -8.64 -5.57 9.37
CA PRO A 307 -9.34 -4.98 10.50
C PRO A 307 -8.93 -3.52 10.73
N PHE A 308 -9.88 -2.67 11.07
CA PHE A 308 -9.65 -1.26 11.41
C PHE A 308 -10.45 -0.85 12.64
N ALA A 309 -10.09 0.28 13.24
CA ALA A 309 -10.84 0.85 14.36
C ALA A 309 -11.64 2.08 13.94
N VAL A 310 -12.79 2.25 14.59
CA VAL A 310 -13.63 3.44 14.47
C VAL A 310 -13.41 4.30 15.72
N LEU A 311 -12.95 5.54 15.55
CA LEU A 311 -12.68 6.45 16.65
C LEU A 311 -13.74 7.54 16.79
N VAL A 312 -13.98 7.92 18.04
CA VAL A 312 -14.79 9.07 18.46
C VAL A 312 -13.84 10.14 18.99
N GLY A 313 -13.18 10.86 18.08
CA GLY A 313 -12.12 11.82 18.41
C GLY A 313 -10.70 11.23 18.39
N PRO A 314 -9.66 12.07 18.51
CA PRO A 314 -8.27 11.63 18.44
C PRO A 314 -7.88 10.79 19.67
N LYS A 315 -7.32 9.60 19.45
CA LYS A 315 -6.75 8.73 20.47
C LYS A 315 -5.42 8.14 19.97
N SER A 316 -4.31 8.77 20.36
CA SER A 316 -2.97 8.43 19.84
C SER A 316 -2.51 7.03 20.27
N ASP A 317 -2.92 6.58 21.44
CA ASP A 317 -2.65 5.23 21.97
C ASP A 317 -3.30 4.12 21.12
N VAL A 318 -4.56 4.34 20.70
CA VAL A 318 -5.27 3.40 19.83
C VAL A 318 -4.63 3.37 18.44
N GLU A 319 -4.31 4.54 17.90
CA GLU A 319 -3.59 4.67 16.62
C GLU A 319 -2.22 3.99 16.66
N ALA A 320 -1.49 4.12 17.77
CA ALA A 320 -0.19 3.49 18.00
C ALA A 320 -0.30 1.96 18.04
N LYS A 321 -1.30 1.41 18.73
CA LYS A 321 -1.54 -0.04 18.77
C LYS A 321 -1.89 -0.60 17.38
N LEU A 322 -2.71 0.13 16.62
CA LEU A 322 -3.08 -0.26 15.25
C LEU A 322 -1.91 -0.14 14.28
N PHE A 323 -1.03 0.83 14.48
CA PHE A 323 0.22 0.92 13.74
C PHE A 323 1.07 -0.34 13.95
N LEU A 324 1.26 -0.80 15.20
CA LEU A 324 1.99 -2.03 15.48
C LEU A 324 1.31 -3.26 14.85
N GLU A 325 -0.01 -3.36 14.98
CA GLU A 325 -0.80 -4.47 14.42
C GLU A 325 -0.65 -4.55 12.90
N ARG A 326 -0.84 -3.45 12.18
CA ARG A 326 -0.69 -3.45 10.71
C ARG A 326 0.75 -3.68 10.26
N SER A 327 1.73 -3.24 11.04
CA SER A 327 3.15 -3.38 10.69
C SER A 327 3.67 -4.80 10.88
N PHE A 328 3.23 -5.49 11.94
CA PHE A 328 3.92 -6.68 12.44
C PHE A 328 3.05 -7.92 12.65
N ALA A 329 1.72 -7.80 12.76
CA ALA A 329 0.87 -8.98 12.84
C ALA A 329 0.75 -9.66 11.46
N ASP A 330 0.40 -10.95 11.43
CA ASP A 330 0.29 -11.72 10.18
C ASP A 330 -1.17 -11.83 9.71
N LEU A 331 -1.85 -10.69 9.54
CA LEU A 331 -3.32 -10.64 9.35
C LEU A 331 -3.80 -11.24 8.02
N VAL A 332 -2.91 -11.33 7.02
CA VAL A 332 -3.26 -11.88 5.70
C VAL A 332 -3.28 -13.41 5.72
N ARG A 333 -2.26 -14.06 6.31
CA ARG A 333 -2.17 -15.52 6.38
C ARG A 333 -2.96 -16.08 7.55
N HIS A 334 -2.92 -15.36 8.67
CA HIS A 334 -3.59 -15.72 9.91
C HIS A 334 -4.48 -14.56 10.34
N PRO A 335 -5.68 -14.43 9.74
CA PRO A 335 -6.64 -13.45 10.21
C PRO A 335 -6.83 -13.62 11.71
N LEU A 336 -6.74 -12.52 12.47
CA LEU A 336 -6.77 -12.49 13.95
C LEU A 336 -5.45 -12.86 14.65
N SER A 337 -4.32 -12.94 13.94
CA SER A 337 -3.00 -13.05 14.57
C SER A 337 -2.78 -11.93 15.56
N ASP A 338 -2.22 -12.28 16.72
CA ASP A 338 -1.71 -11.31 17.66
C ASP A 338 -0.49 -10.57 17.12
N ILE A 339 -0.19 -9.43 17.74
CA ILE A 339 1.05 -8.69 17.51
C ILE A 339 2.20 -9.50 18.12
N PRO A 340 3.32 -9.70 17.41
CA PRO A 340 4.48 -10.36 18.00
C PRO A 340 5.00 -9.59 19.24
N THR A 341 5.73 -10.25 20.13
CA THR A 341 6.28 -9.59 21.32
C THR A 341 7.52 -8.74 21.02
N HIS A 342 8.21 -9.06 19.94
CA HIS A 342 9.46 -8.43 19.53
C HIS A 342 9.59 -8.44 18.00
N VAL A 343 10.37 -7.49 17.46
CA VAL A 343 10.65 -7.34 16.03
C VAL A 343 12.11 -6.97 15.80
N SER A 344 12.64 -7.19 14.60
CA SER A 344 14.01 -6.81 14.29
C SER A 344 14.16 -5.28 14.17
N CYS A 345 15.37 -4.76 14.43
CA CYS A 345 15.69 -3.35 14.26
C CYS A 345 15.36 -2.79 12.86
N PRO A 346 15.70 -3.48 11.74
CA PRO A 346 15.36 -3.00 10.40
C PRO A 346 13.85 -2.90 10.16
N GLU A 347 13.09 -3.92 10.57
CA GLU A 347 11.63 -3.93 10.39
C GLU A 347 10.96 -2.78 11.15
N MET A 348 11.40 -2.52 12.39
CA MET A 348 10.90 -1.37 13.15
C MET A 348 11.28 -0.04 12.49
N ALA A 349 12.53 0.11 12.03
CA ALA A 349 12.98 1.34 11.41
C ALA A 349 12.17 1.69 10.15
N ASP A 350 11.88 0.70 9.31
CA ASP A 350 11.08 0.88 8.10
C ASP A 350 9.61 1.19 8.41
N ALA A 351 9.04 0.52 9.42
CA ALA A 351 7.67 0.81 9.88
C ALA A 351 7.55 2.25 10.43
N LEU A 352 8.51 2.69 11.26
CA LEU A 352 8.56 4.04 11.78
C LEU A 352 8.66 5.07 10.66
N GLU A 353 9.58 4.87 9.71
CA GLU A 353 9.75 5.74 8.53
C GLU A 353 8.44 5.89 7.75
N MET A 354 7.79 4.77 7.39
CA MET A 354 6.51 4.80 6.67
C MET A 354 5.44 5.57 7.44
N LYS A 355 5.31 5.32 8.75
CA LYS A 355 4.30 5.97 9.58
C LYS A 355 4.54 7.46 9.74
N PHE A 356 5.79 7.88 9.92
CA PHE A 356 6.15 9.29 10.06
C PHE A 356 5.85 10.06 8.77
N GLN A 357 6.27 9.53 7.62
CA GLN A 357 5.97 10.12 6.32
C GLN A 357 4.46 10.22 6.09
N ALA A 358 3.69 9.19 6.44
CA ALA A 358 2.24 9.21 6.32
C ALA A 358 1.57 10.29 7.20
N ILE A 359 2.09 10.57 8.39
CA ILE A 359 1.61 11.69 9.22
C ILE A 359 2.03 13.02 8.61
N VAL A 360 3.29 13.15 8.17
CA VAL A 360 3.83 14.36 7.55
C VAL A 360 3.05 14.78 6.29
N GLU A 361 2.53 13.83 5.53
CA GLU A 361 1.76 14.07 4.30
C GLU A 361 0.24 14.08 4.52
N THR A 362 -0.23 13.97 5.77
CA THR A 362 -1.68 14.03 6.03
C THR A 362 -2.21 15.42 5.60
N PRO A 363 -3.26 15.48 4.76
CA PRO A 363 -3.81 16.75 4.29
C PRO A 363 -4.20 17.67 5.45
N GLN A 364 -3.84 18.95 5.36
CA GLN A 364 -4.15 19.92 6.42
C GLN A 364 -5.56 20.50 6.34
N LYS A 365 -6.18 20.48 5.14
CA LYS A 365 -7.54 20.97 4.89
C LYS A 365 -8.33 19.91 4.14
N ASN A 366 -9.64 19.83 4.41
CA ASN A 366 -10.54 18.84 3.83
C ASN A 366 -10.73 19.00 2.31
N ALA A 367 -10.52 20.19 1.75
CA ALA A 367 -10.66 20.46 0.31
C ALA A 367 -9.38 20.17 -0.49
N ASP A 368 -8.25 19.91 0.19
CA ASP A 368 -7.00 19.61 -0.50
C ASP A 368 -7.05 18.14 -0.94
N SER A 369 -7.05 17.90 -2.25
CA SER A 369 -6.79 16.55 -2.75
C SER A 369 -5.41 16.11 -2.23
N PRO A 370 -5.29 14.91 -1.66
CA PRO A 370 -4.01 14.47 -1.12
C PRO A 370 -2.98 14.42 -2.25
N ALA A 371 -1.91 15.20 -2.12
CA ALA A 371 -0.84 15.22 -3.10
C ALA A 371 -0.10 13.86 -3.06
N ILE A 372 0.05 13.23 -4.22
CA ILE A 372 0.74 11.95 -4.35
C ILE A 372 2.20 12.25 -4.67
N ILE A 373 2.99 12.45 -3.63
CA ILE A 373 4.40 12.85 -3.73
C ILE A 373 5.28 11.75 -3.14
N GLN A 374 6.44 11.53 -3.75
CA GLN A 374 7.43 10.61 -3.19
C GLN A 374 7.95 11.16 -1.85
N PRO A 375 7.83 10.41 -0.74
CA PRO A 375 8.28 10.89 0.56
C PRO A 375 9.80 10.93 0.67
N ARG A 376 10.30 11.88 1.48
CA ARG A 376 11.71 11.92 1.88
C ARG A 376 12.03 10.75 2.81
N ARG A 377 12.98 9.91 2.41
CA ARG A 377 13.52 8.83 3.24
C ARG A 377 14.40 9.37 4.37
N PHE A 378 14.37 8.69 5.51
CA PHE A 378 15.28 8.88 6.61
C PHE A 378 16.71 8.47 6.21
N SER A 379 17.68 9.17 6.81
CA SER A 379 19.06 8.74 6.77
C SER A 379 19.27 7.50 7.64
N MET A 380 20.36 6.77 7.41
CA MET A 380 20.74 5.63 8.25
C MET A 380 20.93 6.05 9.71
N GLN A 381 21.49 7.25 9.94
CA GLN A 381 21.68 7.82 11.26
C GLN A 381 20.35 8.08 11.97
N ALA A 382 19.34 8.60 11.25
CA ALA A 382 18.01 8.80 11.82
C ALA A 382 17.33 7.46 12.18
N LYS A 383 17.44 6.45 11.31
CA LYS A 383 16.94 5.09 11.60
C LYS A 383 17.60 4.49 12.84
N GLN A 384 18.93 4.57 12.93
CA GLN A 384 19.70 4.10 14.09
C GLN A 384 19.31 4.84 15.37
N HIS A 385 19.20 6.18 15.31
CA HIS A 385 18.80 7.01 16.45
C HIS A 385 17.44 6.58 17.02
N LEU A 386 16.45 6.37 16.15
CA LEU A 386 15.11 5.95 16.55
C LEU A 386 15.08 4.55 17.15
N VAL A 387 15.75 3.60 16.50
CA VAL A 387 15.83 2.22 16.97
C VAL A 387 16.51 2.13 18.32
N MET A 388 17.65 2.81 18.52
CA MET A 388 18.38 2.77 19.79
C MET A 388 17.55 3.33 20.95
N ARG A 389 16.68 4.30 20.69
CA ARG A 389 15.72 4.80 21.69
C ARG A 389 14.72 3.75 22.15
N LEU A 390 14.41 2.74 21.33
CA LEU A 390 13.52 1.63 21.68
C LEU A 390 14.24 0.50 22.43
N LYS A 391 15.51 0.69 22.81
CA LYS A 391 16.33 -0.25 23.60
C LYS A 391 16.30 -1.68 23.02
N PRO A 392 16.88 -1.88 21.81
CA PRO A 392 17.02 -3.21 21.26
C PRO A 392 17.91 -4.06 22.18
N ASN A 393 17.67 -5.36 22.21
CA ASN A 393 18.54 -6.31 22.88
C ASN A 393 19.84 -6.52 22.08
N GLN A 394 20.79 -7.27 22.65
CA GLN A 394 22.08 -7.56 22.02
C GLN A 394 21.96 -8.33 20.69
N GLN A 395 20.82 -9.00 20.46
CA GLN A 395 20.53 -9.75 19.23
C GLN A 395 19.88 -8.86 18.15
N GLY A 396 19.68 -7.57 18.40
CA GLY A 396 19.08 -6.65 17.43
C GLY A 396 17.55 -6.74 17.33
N PHE A 397 16.88 -7.22 18.38
CA PHE A 397 15.42 -7.25 18.49
C PHE A 397 14.90 -6.21 19.49
N ILE A 398 13.78 -5.58 19.14
CA ILE A 398 13.10 -4.56 19.94
C ILE A 398 11.85 -5.18 20.57
N PRO A 399 11.70 -5.15 21.90
CA PRO A 399 10.43 -5.47 22.56
C PRO A 399 9.36 -4.44 22.16
N LEU A 400 8.25 -4.90 21.55
CA LEU A 400 7.23 -3.98 21.02
C LEU A 400 6.52 -3.16 22.10
N ASP A 401 6.46 -3.69 23.32
CA ASP A 401 5.96 -2.95 24.48
C ASP A 401 6.73 -1.65 24.74
N ASN A 402 8.01 -1.57 24.37
CA ASN A 402 8.81 -0.35 24.51
C ASN A 402 8.23 0.79 23.67
N PHE A 403 7.67 0.52 22.50
CA PHE A 403 7.02 1.55 21.67
C PHE A 403 5.86 2.24 22.42
N MET A 404 5.10 1.46 23.19
CA MET A 404 3.93 1.95 23.92
C MET A 404 4.27 2.53 25.30
N LYS A 405 5.27 1.97 25.99
CA LYS A 405 5.49 2.20 27.42
C LYS A 405 6.80 2.93 27.75
N LEU A 406 7.81 2.86 26.88
CA LEU A 406 9.13 3.41 27.19
C LEU A 406 9.09 4.95 27.16
N PRO A 407 9.36 5.63 28.28
CA PRO A 407 9.42 7.08 28.30
C PRO A 407 10.68 7.57 27.59
N VAL A 408 10.53 8.57 26.73
CA VAL A 408 11.65 9.14 25.95
C VAL A 408 11.70 10.66 25.94
N ALA A 409 10.66 11.31 26.46
CA ALA A 409 10.59 12.76 26.60
C ALA A 409 9.79 13.13 27.85
N GLU A 410 9.87 14.39 28.24
CA GLU A 410 9.15 14.98 29.36
C GLU A 410 8.34 16.18 28.89
N GLU A 411 7.15 16.36 29.48
CA GLU A 411 6.26 17.50 29.23
C GLU A 411 5.91 18.17 30.56
N TYR A 412 6.00 19.50 30.62
CA TYR A 412 5.53 20.26 31.78
C TYR A 412 4.04 20.61 31.61
N GLN A 413 3.20 20.17 32.53
CA GLN A 413 1.76 20.42 32.49
C GLN A 413 1.30 21.34 33.63
N GLN A 414 0.64 22.45 33.28
CA GLN A 414 0.04 23.35 34.27
C GLN A 414 -1.31 22.79 34.75
N LYS A 415 -1.50 22.67 36.08
CA LYS A 415 -2.78 22.25 36.67
C LYS A 415 -3.82 23.37 36.53
N LYS A 416 -5.00 23.04 36.00
CA LYS A 416 -6.06 24.03 35.67
C LYS A 416 -6.81 24.61 36.88
N THR A 417 -6.65 24.06 38.10
CA THR A 417 -7.64 24.32 39.16
C THR A 417 -7.18 25.04 40.43
N THR A 418 -5.89 25.15 40.78
CA THR A 418 -5.42 26.09 41.82
C THR A 418 -3.90 26.00 41.97
N SER A 419 -3.27 27.17 42.17
CA SER A 419 -1.84 27.38 42.48
C SER A 419 -0.88 27.09 41.32
N ALA A 420 0.07 28.01 41.10
CA ALA A 420 0.99 28.09 39.97
C ALA A 420 2.09 27.01 39.92
N GLU A 421 1.81 25.77 40.36
CA GLU A 421 2.75 24.65 40.27
C GLU A 421 2.23 23.61 39.26
N GLY A 422 2.89 23.56 38.10
CA GLY A 422 2.77 22.47 37.14
C GLY A 422 3.64 21.27 37.51
N GLU A 423 3.40 20.15 36.83
CA GLU A 423 4.08 18.88 37.08
C GLU A 423 4.75 18.37 35.79
N TRP A 424 5.94 17.79 35.93
CA TRP A 424 6.63 17.13 34.82
C TRP A 424 6.08 15.72 34.63
N LYS A 425 5.65 15.42 33.41
CA LYS A 425 5.11 14.12 33.03
C LYS A 425 6.02 13.45 32.00
N LEU A 426 6.31 12.17 32.22
CA LEU A 426 7.00 11.33 31.24
C LEU A 426 6.08 11.00 30.06
N VAL A 427 6.64 11.11 28.86
CA VAL A 427 5.95 10.87 27.59
C VAL A 427 6.52 9.63 26.91
N PRO A 428 5.67 8.65 26.54
CA PRO A 428 6.11 7.43 25.87
C PRO A 428 6.56 7.69 24.42
N PHE A 429 7.33 6.74 23.88
CA PHE A 429 7.90 6.84 22.53
C PHE A 429 6.87 7.18 21.45
N PHE A 430 5.75 6.45 21.35
CA PHE A 430 4.78 6.66 20.28
C PHE A 430 4.22 8.09 20.25
N ASP A 431 3.95 8.67 21.43
CA ASP A 431 3.29 9.97 21.54
C ASP A 431 4.29 11.08 21.19
N TRP A 432 5.52 10.98 21.70
CA TRP A 432 6.63 11.84 21.27
C TRP A 432 6.84 11.76 19.76
N TYR A 433 6.89 10.55 19.20
CA TYR A 433 7.17 10.32 17.79
C TYR A 433 6.08 10.87 16.86
N PHE A 434 4.81 10.55 17.13
CA PHE A 434 3.69 11.05 16.33
C PHE A 434 3.57 12.56 16.43
N LYS A 435 3.79 13.13 17.63
CA LYS A 435 3.74 14.58 17.82
C LYS A 435 4.78 15.33 16.99
N LEU A 436 6.00 14.79 16.88
CA LEU A 436 7.03 15.37 16.03
C LEU A 436 6.61 15.37 14.55
N ALA A 437 6.06 14.26 14.06
CA ALA A 437 5.56 14.17 12.70
C ALA A 437 4.45 15.20 12.41
N GLU A 438 3.57 15.46 13.37
CA GLU A 438 2.53 16.49 13.26
C GLU A 438 3.07 17.91 13.25
N ILE A 439 4.11 18.19 14.04
CA ILE A 439 4.77 19.49 14.02
C ILE A 439 5.41 19.71 12.65
N VAL A 440 6.04 18.67 12.09
CA VAL A 440 6.58 18.72 10.74
C VAL A 440 5.47 18.98 9.73
N ASN A 441 4.39 18.17 9.74
CA ASN A 441 3.23 18.37 8.87
C ASN A 441 2.73 19.82 8.94
N LYS A 442 2.48 20.35 10.14
CA LYS A 442 1.81 21.64 10.33
C LYS A 442 2.70 22.84 10.04
N TYR A 443 3.98 22.79 10.41
CA TYR A 443 4.85 23.97 10.45
C TYR A 443 6.09 23.89 9.58
N LEU A 444 6.60 22.68 9.34
CA LEU A 444 7.92 22.48 8.73
C LEU A 444 7.86 21.62 7.48
N TYR A 445 6.69 21.47 6.84
CA TYR A 445 6.51 20.54 5.73
C TYR A 445 7.44 20.85 4.56
N SER A 446 7.51 22.12 4.10
CA SER A 446 8.46 22.52 3.05
C SER A 446 9.91 22.30 3.48
N MET A 447 10.32 22.80 4.66
CA MET A 447 11.69 22.58 5.15
C MET A 447 12.07 21.10 5.29
N TRP A 448 11.12 20.24 5.64
CA TRP A 448 11.33 18.79 5.70
C TRP A 448 11.53 18.20 4.31
N TYR A 449 10.66 18.56 3.36
CA TYR A 449 10.68 18.08 1.98
C TYR A 449 11.93 18.56 1.24
N ASP A 450 12.29 19.83 1.41
CA ASP A 450 13.47 20.49 0.83
C ASP A 450 14.79 20.04 1.48
N GLY A 451 14.74 19.13 2.46
CA GLY A 451 15.93 18.57 3.11
C GLY A 451 16.63 19.49 4.10
N LEU A 452 16.03 20.64 4.45
CA LEU A 452 16.59 21.64 5.36
C LEU A 452 16.47 21.26 6.84
N LEU A 453 15.59 20.32 7.16
CA LEU A 453 15.44 19.74 8.49
C LEU A 453 16.29 18.46 8.61
N TYR A 454 17.27 18.43 9.52
CA TYR A 454 18.03 17.21 9.80
C TYR A 454 17.15 16.18 10.53
N GLY A 455 16.32 16.64 11.47
CA GLY A 455 15.33 15.80 12.15
C GLY A 455 15.90 15.07 13.37
N PHE A 456 15.97 13.74 13.33
CA PHE A 456 16.37 12.92 14.47
C PHE A 456 17.88 12.99 14.73
N CYS A 457 18.28 13.67 15.79
CA CYS A 457 19.68 13.88 16.15
C CYS A 457 19.83 14.31 17.60
N SER A 458 20.73 13.63 18.33
CA SER A 458 21.02 14.00 19.71
C SER A 458 21.73 15.34 19.80
N LYS A 459 21.74 15.91 21.01
CA LYS A 459 22.51 17.14 21.26
C LYS A 459 24.00 16.91 20.97
N GLU A 460 24.55 15.82 21.48
CA GLU A 460 25.96 15.46 21.33
C GLU A 460 26.33 15.22 19.87
N ASP A 461 25.53 14.44 19.14
CA ASP A 461 25.74 14.20 17.71
C ASP A 461 25.70 15.52 16.93
N ALA A 462 24.72 16.37 17.21
CA ALA A 462 24.60 17.67 16.55
C ALA A 462 25.84 18.54 16.82
N GLU A 463 26.33 18.61 18.06
CA GLU A 463 27.56 19.34 18.37
C GLU A 463 28.76 18.78 17.61
N ASN A 464 28.93 17.46 17.58
CA ASN A 464 30.01 16.80 16.87
C ASN A 464 29.97 17.08 15.36
N LEU A 465 28.79 16.97 14.74
CA LEU A 465 28.57 17.28 13.33
C LEU A 465 28.89 18.76 13.01
N LEU A 466 28.45 19.69 13.86
CA LEU A 466 28.69 21.12 13.65
C LEU A 466 30.18 21.49 13.80
N ARG A 467 30.93 20.84 14.71
CA ARG A 467 32.38 21.03 14.88
C ARG A 467 33.17 20.65 13.63
N CYS A 468 32.70 19.68 12.85
CA CYS A 468 33.36 19.24 11.62
C CYS A 468 33.23 20.23 10.45
N ILE A 469 32.26 21.15 10.52
CA ILE A 469 32.09 22.18 9.50
C ILE A 469 33.09 23.33 9.79
N PRO A 470 33.78 23.93 8.81
CA PRO A 470 34.64 25.09 9.09
C PRO A 470 33.87 26.40 9.29
N ARG A 471 32.77 26.58 8.56
CA ARG A 471 31.95 27.81 8.55
C ARG A 471 30.92 27.83 9.68
N SER A 472 30.31 29.00 9.88
CA SER A 472 29.14 29.12 10.76
C SER A 472 27.96 28.35 10.15
N VAL A 473 27.33 27.52 10.96
CA VAL A 473 26.34 26.55 10.48
C VAL A 473 25.30 26.28 11.55
N LEU A 474 24.05 26.08 11.13
CA LEU A 474 22.98 25.58 11.98
C LEU A 474 22.49 24.21 11.55
N LEU A 475 21.94 23.47 12.51
CA LEU A 475 21.29 22.18 12.29
C LEU A 475 19.95 22.20 13.02
N VAL A 476 18.87 22.05 12.26
CA VAL A 476 17.51 21.94 12.80
C VAL A 476 17.21 20.47 13.10
N ARG A 477 16.91 20.16 14.35
CA ARG A 477 16.66 18.80 14.86
C ARG A 477 15.44 18.75 15.77
N PHE A 478 14.92 17.57 15.99
CA PHE A 478 13.88 17.35 16.99
C PHE A 478 14.48 17.37 18.40
N SER A 479 13.66 17.77 19.38
CA SER A 479 14.05 17.62 20.78
C SER A 479 14.02 16.15 21.19
N ASP A 480 15.10 15.77 21.86
CA ASP A 480 15.38 14.41 22.27
C ASP A 480 14.82 14.07 23.65
N ILE A 481 14.53 15.08 24.46
CA ILE A 481 14.12 14.90 25.86
C ILE A 481 12.91 15.76 26.24
N GLU A 482 12.58 16.78 25.44
CA GLU A 482 11.43 17.64 25.70
C GLU A 482 10.37 17.40 24.64
N PHE A 483 9.14 17.15 25.09
CA PHE A 483 8.01 16.88 24.22
C PHE A 483 7.66 18.09 23.34
N ALA A 484 7.28 17.83 22.09
CA ALA A 484 6.75 18.82 21.15
C ALA A 484 7.66 20.05 20.85
N LYS A 485 8.97 19.93 21.03
CA LYS A 485 9.94 21.01 20.73
C LYS A 485 10.84 20.70 19.54
N ILE A 486 11.11 21.74 18.75
CA ILE A 486 12.13 21.75 17.70
C ILE A 486 13.36 22.46 18.25
N LYS A 487 14.55 21.89 18.02
CA LYS A 487 15.83 22.43 18.47
C LYS A 487 16.65 22.93 17.29
N ILE A 488 17.35 24.05 17.49
CA ILE A 488 18.29 24.59 16.52
C ILE A 488 19.64 24.64 17.20
N SER A 489 20.54 23.75 16.79
CA SER A 489 21.94 23.78 17.21
C SER A 489 22.69 24.71 16.26
N VAL A 490 23.36 25.72 16.77
CA VAL A 490 24.03 26.76 15.98
C VAL A 490 25.49 26.83 16.40
N LYS A 491 26.40 26.74 15.44
CA LYS A 491 27.80 27.09 15.64
C LYS A 491 28.09 28.44 14.98
N SER A 492 28.51 29.41 15.79
CA SER A 492 28.88 30.75 15.32
C SER A 492 30.22 30.76 14.58
N ARG A 493 30.57 31.90 13.97
CA ARG A 493 31.90 32.13 13.40
C ARG A 493 33.05 32.05 14.41
N SER A 494 32.77 32.31 15.70
CA SER A 494 33.74 32.14 16.79
C SER A 494 33.95 30.67 17.20
N GLY A 495 33.17 29.74 16.65
CA GLY A 495 33.22 28.32 17.00
C GLY A 495 32.38 27.94 18.23
N GLU A 496 31.71 28.90 18.89
CA GLU A 496 30.81 28.64 20.02
C GLU A 496 29.54 27.95 19.52
N ILE A 497 29.12 26.88 20.21
CA ILE A 497 27.89 26.16 19.91
C ILE A 497 26.81 26.52 20.92
N ARG A 498 25.67 27.01 20.41
CA ARG A 498 24.48 27.38 21.18
C ARG A 498 23.28 26.57 20.71
N HIS A 499 22.32 26.34 21.60
CA HIS A 499 21.10 25.60 21.29
C HIS A 499 19.87 26.44 21.61
N HIS A 500 19.00 26.58 20.62
CA HIS A 500 17.72 27.26 20.73
C HIS A 500 16.59 26.25 20.61
N TRP A 501 15.40 26.61 21.08
CA TRP A 501 14.21 25.78 20.96
C TRP A 501 12.99 26.59 20.61
N TYR A 502 12.06 25.92 19.93
CA TYR A 502 10.80 26.46 19.48
C TYR A 502 9.70 25.45 19.79
N GLU A 503 8.60 25.93 20.34
CA GLU A 503 7.40 25.14 20.59
C GLU A 503 6.27 25.51 19.62
N HIS A 504 5.12 24.87 19.79
CA HIS A 504 3.95 25.10 18.95
C HIS A 504 3.53 26.57 18.90
N ALA A 505 3.57 27.26 20.04
CA ALA A 505 3.17 28.66 20.13
C ALA A 505 4.09 29.55 19.28
N ASP A 506 5.40 29.35 19.36
CA ASP A 506 6.38 30.11 18.59
C ASP A 506 6.21 29.88 17.08
N LEU A 507 6.14 28.61 16.66
CA LEU A 507 6.01 28.23 15.24
C LEU A 507 4.68 28.69 14.63
N ASN A 508 3.66 28.89 15.46
CA ASN A 508 2.37 29.43 15.03
C ASN A 508 2.38 30.96 14.96
N ALA A 509 3.11 31.63 15.87
CA ALA A 509 3.27 33.08 15.85
C ALA A 509 4.14 33.52 14.67
N ARG A 510 5.17 32.75 14.34
CA ARG A 510 6.10 33.05 13.25
C ARG A 510 6.63 31.78 12.60
N SER A 511 6.65 31.76 11.27
CA SER A 511 7.26 30.66 10.53
C SER A 511 8.76 30.53 10.87
N LEU A 512 9.26 29.29 10.92
CA LEU A 512 10.67 29.04 11.22
C LEU A 512 11.60 29.68 10.18
N THR A 513 11.20 29.66 8.90
CA THR A 513 11.91 30.34 7.80
C THR A 513 12.10 31.82 8.09
N SER A 514 11.02 32.53 8.44
CA SER A 514 11.10 33.96 8.74
C SER A 514 11.91 34.23 10.01
N GLU A 515 11.82 33.36 10.99
CA GLU A 515 12.57 33.47 12.25
C GLU A 515 14.08 33.33 12.02
N LEU A 516 14.50 32.33 11.25
CA LEU A 516 15.91 32.09 10.92
C LEU A 516 16.54 33.24 10.11
N LEU A 517 15.77 33.90 9.25
CA LEU A 517 16.28 34.99 8.40
C LEU A 517 16.37 36.36 9.10
N SER A 518 15.63 36.59 10.18
CA SER A 518 15.45 37.94 10.72
C SER A 518 15.79 38.09 12.21
N ASN A 519 15.87 36.98 12.95
CA ASN A 519 16.27 37.06 14.35
C ASN A 519 17.78 37.24 14.45
N HIS A 520 18.23 38.27 15.17
CA HIS A 520 19.65 38.56 15.43
C HIS A 520 20.43 37.37 16.01
N LYS A 521 19.75 36.41 16.67
CA LYS A 521 20.35 35.15 17.15
C LYS A 521 21.02 34.33 16.04
N PHE A 522 20.54 34.45 14.80
CA PHE A 522 21.03 33.68 13.65
C PHE A 522 21.74 34.55 12.60
N ALA A 523 21.93 35.85 12.87
CA ALA A 523 22.52 36.79 11.90
C ALA A 523 23.94 36.41 11.45
N ASP A 524 24.70 35.74 12.33
CA ASP A 524 26.07 35.29 12.06
C ASP A 524 26.14 33.86 11.47
N VAL A 525 25.04 33.30 10.99
CA VAL A 525 24.97 31.93 10.45
C VAL A 525 24.92 31.95 8.93
N ASP A 526 25.89 31.30 8.30
CA ASP A 526 25.98 31.25 6.84
C ASP A 526 25.27 30.04 6.24
N LEU A 527 25.29 28.90 6.94
CA LEU A 527 24.88 27.60 6.40
C LEU A 527 23.78 26.91 7.21
N ILE A 528 22.91 26.19 6.51
CA ILE A 528 22.14 25.06 7.04
C ILE A 528 22.97 23.79 6.76
N TYR A 529 23.11 22.93 7.78
CA TYR A 529 23.92 21.73 7.71
C TYR A 529 23.53 20.83 6.51
N PRO A 530 24.50 20.21 5.80
CA PRO A 530 25.94 20.35 6.03
C PRO A 530 26.56 21.56 5.34
N ASP A 531 26.06 21.94 4.17
CA ASP A 531 26.66 22.97 3.31
C ASP A 531 25.62 23.62 2.39
N ILE A 532 24.48 23.99 2.96
CA ILE A 532 23.38 24.66 2.24
C ILE A 532 23.40 26.14 2.64
N ASP A 533 23.52 27.05 1.69
CA ASP A 533 23.46 28.50 1.99
C ASP A 533 22.10 28.88 2.57
N LEU A 534 22.12 29.47 3.77
CA LEU A 534 20.92 29.74 4.56
C LEU A 534 19.99 30.75 3.88
N GLU A 535 20.52 31.86 3.35
CA GLU A 535 19.71 32.89 2.70
C GLU A 535 19.12 32.37 1.39
N VAL A 536 19.90 31.62 0.61
CA VAL A 536 19.44 31.07 -0.67
C VAL A 536 18.34 30.04 -0.45
N ALA A 537 18.54 29.11 0.48
CA ALA A 537 17.58 28.04 0.74
C ALA A 537 16.26 28.53 1.31
N LEU A 538 16.29 29.59 2.12
CA LEU A 538 15.11 30.16 2.78
C LEU A 538 14.47 31.30 1.97
N GLY A 539 15.04 31.69 0.83
CA GLY A 539 14.52 32.75 -0.04
C GLY A 539 14.73 34.17 0.50
N GLY A 540 15.76 34.38 1.32
CA GLY A 540 16.12 35.67 1.91
C GLY A 540 16.76 36.66 0.94
N ARG A 541 17.40 36.17 -0.13
CA ARG A 541 17.69 36.99 -1.31
C ARG A 541 16.47 36.95 -2.21
N ASP A 542 15.95 38.11 -2.61
CA ASP A 542 15.00 38.20 -3.72
C ASP A 542 15.51 37.27 -4.82
N LYS A 543 14.78 36.20 -5.12
CA LYS A 543 15.00 35.48 -6.39
C LYS A 543 15.03 36.60 -7.44
N PRO A 544 16.06 36.74 -8.28
CA PRO A 544 15.93 37.62 -9.43
C PRO A 544 14.63 37.16 -10.08
N ARG A 545 13.63 38.05 -10.10
CA ARG A 545 12.36 37.75 -10.73
C ARG A 545 12.77 37.26 -12.11
N VAL A 546 12.63 35.97 -12.38
CA VAL A 546 12.50 35.54 -13.76
C VAL A 546 11.32 36.38 -14.21
N LEU A 547 11.61 37.37 -15.06
CA LEU A 547 10.60 38.06 -15.82
C LEU A 547 9.85 36.93 -16.50
N VAL A 548 8.75 36.49 -15.89
CA VAL A 548 7.73 35.77 -16.61
C VAL A 548 7.48 36.68 -17.81
N PRO A 549 7.67 36.21 -19.05
CA PRO A 549 7.32 36.99 -20.21
C PRO A 549 5.93 37.53 -19.91
N ARG A 550 5.72 38.85 -20.04
CA ARG A 550 4.35 39.36 -20.01
C ARG A 550 3.60 38.46 -20.97
N ASN A 551 2.65 37.68 -20.47
CA ASN A 551 1.63 37.10 -21.31
C ASN A 551 1.01 38.31 -21.99
N LEU A 552 1.44 38.57 -23.22
CA LEU A 552 0.66 39.34 -24.16
C LEU A 552 -0.67 38.61 -24.14
N GLN A 553 -1.68 39.24 -23.55
CA GLN A 553 -3.05 38.82 -23.82
C GLN A 553 -3.13 38.77 -25.35
N PRO A 554 -3.58 37.65 -25.93
CA PRO A 554 -3.72 37.59 -27.37
C PRO A 554 -4.63 38.76 -27.79
N ASP A 555 -4.06 39.72 -28.51
CA ASP A 555 -4.83 40.74 -29.21
C ASP A 555 -5.82 40.00 -30.13
N GLU A 556 -7.02 40.55 -30.30
CA GLU A 556 -8.11 39.99 -31.11
C GLU A 556 -7.65 39.62 -32.54
N ILE A 557 -6.55 40.21 -33.01
CA ILE A 557 -5.90 39.95 -34.30
C ILE A 557 -5.34 38.52 -34.43
N TYR A 558 -4.99 37.83 -33.32
CA TYR A 558 -4.45 36.47 -33.38
C TYR A 558 -5.50 35.42 -33.82
N PHE A 559 -6.79 35.66 -33.55
CA PHE A 559 -7.87 34.75 -33.92
C PHE A 559 -8.44 35.01 -35.32
N ASP A 560 -8.27 36.21 -35.88
CA ASP A 560 -8.71 36.51 -37.26
C ASP A 560 -7.87 35.80 -38.33
N ASN A 561 -6.63 35.39 -38.01
CA ASN A 561 -5.74 34.70 -38.95
C ASN A 561 -5.92 33.17 -39.02
N GLN A 562 -6.82 32.58 -38.21
CA GLN A 562 -7.13 31.14 -38.30
C GLN A 562 -8.45 30.82 -39.01
N GLY A 563 -9.16 31.84 -39.52
CA GLY A 563 -10.40 31.67 -40.29
C GLY A 563 -10.22 31.43 -41.80
N ALA A 564 -8.99 31.44 -42.33
CA ALA A 564 -8.73 31.37 -43.78
C ALA A 564 -8.39 29.96 -44.32
N ALA A 565 -8.37 28.92 -43.48
CA ALA A 565 -7.93 27.57 -43.86
C ALA A 565 -9.06 26.52 -43.96
N THR A 566 -10.31 26.95 -44.21
CA THR A 566 -11.40 26.07 -44.61
C THR A 566 -12.16 26.66 -45.80
N SER A 567 -11.51 26.66 -46.96
CA SER A 567 -12.18 26.82 -48.26
C SER A 567 -12.22 25.47 -48.96
N ALA A 568 -13.42 25.07 -49.36
CA ALA A 568 -13.73 23.83 -50.05
C ALA A 568 -13.07 23.78 -51.45
N PHE A 569 -12.27 22.72 -51.66
CA PHE A 569 -12.14 21.99 -52.91
C PHE A 569 -11.90 20.52 -52.59
#